data_AF-A0A512E4S4-F1
#
_entry.id   AF-A0A512E4S4-F1
#
_cell.length_a   1.000
_cell.length_b   1.000
_cell.length_c   1.000
_cell.angle_alpha   90.00
_cell.angle_beta   90.00
_cell.angle_gamma   90.00
#
_symmetry.space_group_name_H-M   'P 1'
#
loop_
_entity.id
_entity.type
_entity.pdbx_description
1 polymer ?
#
loop_
_entity_poly.entity_id
_entity_poly.type
_entity_poly.pdbx_seq_one_letter_code
_entity_poly.pdbx_strand_id
1 'polypeptide(L)'
;MLRVLDRPQVPLHTNGSERDLRPHVIKRKISGGTRSDQGRDCRDAFLGLLLTCAKLGVSFWDFLGHRLGVAKANAPYLPDLVRLRSATA
;
A
#
# COMPACT_ATOMS: atom_id res chain seq x y z
N MET A 1 -25.78 5.51 13.15
CA MET A 1 -26.03 6.81 12.50
C MET A 1 -25.45 6.77 11.09
N LEU A 2 -26.25 7.05 10.07
CA LEU A 2 -25.91 6.86 8.65
C LEU A 2 -25.00 8.00 8.14
N ARG A 3 -23.73 8.08 8.60
CA ARG A 3 -22.76 9.13 8.19
C ARG A 3 -22.53 9.24 6.68
N VAL A 4 -22.97 8.24 5.92
CA VAL A 4 -22.95 8.26 4.45
C VAL A 4 -23.92 9.28 3.84
N LEU A 5 -24.96 9.70 4.56
CA LEU A 5 -25.86 10.78 4.11
C LEU A 5 -25.12 12.12 4.08
N ASP A 6 -24.21 12.34 5.03
CA ASP A 6 -23.37 13.54 5.08
C ASP A 6 -22.23 13.50 4.05
N ARG A 7 -21.93 12.33 3.48
CA ARG A 7 -20.80 12.09 2.55
C ARG A 7 -21.17 11.12 1.43
N PRO A 8 -22.03 11.54 0.48
CA PRO A 8 -22.52 10.68 -0.59
C PRO A 8 -21.42 10.19 -1.55
N GLN A 9 -20.27 10.85 -1.58
CA GLN A 9 -19.10 10.44 -2.37
C GLN A 9 -18.43 9.16 -1.83
N VAL A 10 -18.69 8.78 -0.57
CA VAL A 10 -18.12 7.56 0.01
C VAL A 10 -19.03 6.38 -0.33
N PRO A 11 -18.51 5.30 -0.95
CA PRO A 11 -19.32 4.13 -1.27
C PRO A 11 -19.99 3.51 -0.03
N LEU A 12 -21.21 3.00 -0.19
CA LEU A 12 -21.96 2.27 0.85
C LEU A 12 -21.39 0.88 1.17
N HIS A 13 -20.33 0.45 0.47
CA HIS A 13 -19.70 -0.85 0.63
C HIS A 13 -18.20 -0.73 0.92
N THR A 14 -17.63 -1.76 1.53
CA THR A 14 -16.21 -1.84 1.91
C THR A 14 -15.32 -2.50 0.85
N ASN A 15 -15.83 -2.79 -0.34
CA ASN A 15 -15.14 -3.55 -1.40
C ASN A 15 -13.72 -3.05 -1.72
N GLY A 16 -13.52 -1.72 -1.76
CA GLY A 16 -12.20 -1.12 -2.01
C GLY A 16 -11.21 -1.46 -0.90
N SER A 17 -11.61 -1.25 0.35
CA SER A 17 -10.81 -1.58 1.53
C SER A 17 -10.52 -3.08 1.65
N GLU A 18 -11.51 -3.93 1.37
CA GLU A 18 -11.33 -5.39 1.37
C GLU A 18 -10.37 -5.87 0.28
N ARG A 19 -10.44 -5.25 -0.90
CA ARG A 19 -9.50 -5.52 -2.00
C ARG A 19 -8.08 -5.13 -1.62
N ASP A 20 -7.90 -3.98 -0.97
CA ASP A 20 -6.59 -3.51 -0.50
C ASP A 20 -5.98 -4.45 0.55
N LEU A 21 -6.79 -5.05 1.41
CA LEU A 21 -6.33 -5.99 2.45
C LEU A 21 -6.12 -7.42 1.93
N ARG A 22 -6.70 -7.78 0.78
CA ARG A 22 -6.67 -9.16 0.25
C ARG A 22 -5.25 -9.74 0.12
N PRO A 23 -4.22 -9.01 -0.37
CA PRO A 23 -2.85 -9.52 -0.44
C PRO A 23 -2.30 -9.94 0.93
N HIS A 24 -2.59 -9.17 1.99
CA HIS A 24 -2.22 -9.51 3.37
C HIS A 24 -2.87 -10.84 3.80
N VAL A 25 -4.19 -10.96 3.61
CA VAL A 25 -4.97 -12.12 4.07
C VAL A 25 -4.52 -13.40 3.34
N ILE A 26 -4.28 -13.32 2.03
CA ILE A 26 -3.75 -14.43 1.23
C ILE A 26 -2.36 -14.83 1.73
N LYS A 27 -1.44 -13.86 1.89
CA LYS A 27 -0.09 -14.16 2.37
C LYS A 27 -0.11 -14.79 3.76
N ARG A 28 -0.95 -14.30 4.67
CA ARG A 28 -1.14 -14.88 6.01
C ARG A 28 -1.65 -16.31 5.94
N LYS A 29 -2.65 -16.59 5.08
CA LYS A 29 -3.19 -17.94 4.88
C LYS A 29 -2.13 -18.93 4.40
N ILE A 30 -1.26 -18.51 3.48
CA ILE A 30 -0.21 -19.36 2.91
C ILE A 30 0.96 -19.55 3.89
N SER A 31 1.37 -18.50 4.61
CA SER A 31 2.57 -18.51 5.46
C SER A 31 2.32 -18.92 6.92
N GLY A 32 1.05 -19.00 7.36
CA GLY A 32 0.72 -19.19 8.78
C GLY A 32 0.93 -17.94 9.64
N GLY A 33 1.17 -16.77 9.03
CA GLY A 33 1.40 -15.50 9.73
C GLY A 33 2.86 -15.26 10.14
N THR A 34 3.08 -14.19 10.91
CA THR A 34 4.40 -13.78 11.40
C THR A 34 4.62 -14.29 12.83
N ARG A 35 5.86 -14.70 13.16
CA ARG A 35 6.21 -15.29 14.46
C ARG A 35 6.82 -14.29 15.47
N SER A 36 7.22 -13.12 15.00
CA SER A 36 7.81 -12.07 15.83
C SER A 36 7.24 -10.70 15.43
N ASP A 37 7.37 -9.73 16.34
CA ASP A 37 6.96 -8.35 16.07
C ASP A 37 7.84 -7.71 15.00
N GLN A 38 9.16 -7.93 15.04
CA GLN A 38 10.05 -7.49 13.96
C GLN A 38 9.63 -8.05 12.59
N GLY A 39 9.22 -9.33 12.53
CA GLY A 39 8.71 -9.94 11.30
C GLY A 39 7.38 -9.35 10.86
N ARG A 40 6.51 -8.98 11.81
CA ARG A 40 5.24 -8.28 11.55
C ARG A 40 5.50 -6.89 10.97
N ASP A 41 6.38 -6.12 11.58
CA ASP A 41 6.74 -4.76 11.18
C ASP A 41 7.36 -4.74 9.79
N CYS A 42 8.32 -5.66 9.55
CA CYS A 42 8.92 -5.84 8.23
C CYS A 42 7.85 -6.13 7.17
N ARG A 43 6.97 -7.10 7.42
CA ARG A 43 5.88 -7.45 6.50
C ARG A 43 4.96 -6.25 6.25
N ASP A 44 4.56 -5.51 7.28
CA ASP A 44 3.66 -4.35 7.15
C ASP A 44 4.31 -3.22 6.36
N ALA A 45 5.58 -2.91 6.62
CA ALA A 45 6.32 -1.91 5.87
C ALA A 45 6.45 -2.27 4.38
N PHE A 46 6.93 -3.48 4.07
CA PHE A 46 7.11 -3.91 2.68
C PHE A 46 5.79 -4.06 1.93
N LEU A 47 4.75 -4.57 2.58
CA LEU A 47 3.42 -4.66 1.97
C LEU A 47 2.84 -3.27 1.69
N GLY A 48 2.98 -2.34 2.64
CA GLY A 48 2.57 -0.95 2.46
C GLY A 48 3.27 -0.30 1.26
N LEU A 49 4.58 -0.45 1.17
CA LEU A 49 5.38 0.06 0.05
C LEU A 49 4.97 -0.56 -1.29
N LEU A 50 4.81 -1.89 -1.35
CA LEU A 50 4.40 -2.61 -2.54
C LEU A 50 3.03 -2.14 -3.06
N LEU A 51 2.04 -2.07 -2.17
CA LEU A 51 0.68 -1.66 -2.55
C LEU A 51 0.61 -0.16 -2.91
N THR A 52 1.41 0.68 -2.26
CA THR A 52 1.51 2.11 -2.60
C THR A 52 2.12 2.30 -3.99
N CYS A 53 3.21 1.59 -4.29
CA CYS A 53 3.83 1.58 -5.61
C CYS A 53 2.82 1.17 -6.70
N ALA A 54 2.06 0.08 -6.46
CA ALA A 54 1.03 -0.38 -7.38
C ALA A 54 -0.07 0.66 -7.61
N LYS A 55 -0.55 1.35 -6.57
CA LYS A 55 -1.57 2.40 -6.69
C LYS A 55 -1.07 3.63 -7.45
N LEU A 56 0.22 3.95 -7.33
CA LEU A 56 0.85 5.10 -7.98
C LEU A 56 1.44 4.80 -9.35
N GLY A 57 1.39 3.54 -9.82
CA GLY A 57 1.98 3.14 -11.10
C GLY A 57 3.52 3.14 -11.08
N VAL A 58 4.13 2.97 -9.90
CA VAL A 58 5.59 2.90 -9.73
C VAL A 58 6.00 1.44 -9.61
N SER A 59 7.08 1.05 -10.27
CA SER A 59 7.70 -0.26 -10.08
C SER A 59 8.26 -0.40 -8.66
N PHE A 60 7.78 -1.38 -7.90
CA PHE A 60 8.26 -1.63 -6.54
C PHE A 60 9.76 -1.96 -6.50
N TRP A 61 10.25 -2.73 -7.49
CA TRP A 61 11.65 -3.13 -7.54
C TRP A 61 12.57 -1.97 -7.91
N ASP A 62 12.14 -1.08 -8.81
CA ASP A 62 12.90 0.14 -9.11
C ASP A 62 12.91 1.08 -7.90
N PHE A 63 11.78 1.19 -7.17
CA PHE A 63 11.72 1.93 -5.92
C PHE A 63 12.68 1.36 -4.86
N LEU A 64 12.58 0.06 -4.58
CA LEU A 64 13.42 -0.58 -3.57
C LEU A 64 14.90 -0.52 -3.96
N GLY A 65 15.21 -0.79 -5.23
CA GLY A 65 16.57 -0.68 -5.77
C GLY A 65 17.13 0.74 -5.64
N HIS A 66 16.34 1.76 -5.99
CA HIS A 66 16.74 3.15 -5.86
C HIS A 66 17.02 3.52 -4.39
N ARG A 67 16.23 3.01 -3.42
CA ARG A 67 16.49 3.21 -1.99
C ARG A 67 17.73 2.51 -1.46
N LEU A 68 18.09 1.38 -2.06
CA LEU A 68 19.27 0.59 -1.68
C LEU A 68 20.52 0.95 -2.48
N GLY A 69 20.46 1.93 -3.39
CA GLY A 69 21.59 2.34 -4.23
C GLY A 69 21.95 1.33 -5.32
N VAL A 70 21.02 0.49 -5.75
CA VAL A 70 21.23 -0.44 -6.87
C VAL A 70 21.45 0.34 -8.16
N ALA A 71 22.53 0.01 -8.88
CA ALA A 71 22.85 0.67 -10.14
C ALA A 71 21.69 0.57 -11.14
N LYS A 72 21.40 1.69 -11.81
CA LYS A 72 20.30 1.85 -12.80
C LYS A 72 18.87 1.83 -12.24
N ALA A 73 18.67 1.54 -10.95
CA ALA A 73 17.35 1.68 -10.35
C ALA A 73 17.02 3.16 -10.13
N ASN A 74 15.90 3.62 -10.66
CA ASN A 74 15.43 5.00 -10.52
C ASN A 74 13.94 5.02 -10.20
N ALA A 75 13.54 5.79 -9.19
CA ALA A 75 12.14 5.89 -8.80
C ALA A 75 11.83 7.24 -8.14
N PRO A 76 10.61 7.77 -8.35
CA PRO A 76 10.17 9.00 -7.70
C PRO A 76 10.02 8.82 -6.18
N TYR A 77 10.08 9.95 -5.46
CA TYR A 77 9.81 9.98 -4.03
C TYR A 77 8.30 9.77 -3.78
N LEU A 78 7.91 8.56 -3.33
CA LEU A 78 6.50 8.19 -3.15
C LEU A 78 5.69 9.22 -2.33
N PRO A 79 6.20 9.81 -1.23
CA PRO A 79 5.44 10.80 -0.47
C PRO A 79 5.00 12.02 -1.30
N ASP A 80 5.78 12.46 -2.28
CA ASP A 80 5.38 13.58 -3.13
C ASP A 80 4.26 13.19 -4.07
N LEU A 81 4.31 11.97 -4.64
CA LEU A 81 3.22 11.43 -5.44
C LEU A 81 1.93 11.25 -4.64
N VAL A 82 2.03 10.82 -3.38
CA VAL A 82 0.88 10.72 -2.47
C VAL A 82 0.26 12.10 -2.26
N ARG A 83 1.06 13.12 -1.92
CA ARG A 83 0.59 14.50 -1.73
C ARG A 83 -0.11 15.04 -2.97
N LEU A 84 0.50 14.87 -4.14
CA LEU A 84 -0.06 15.30 -5.42
C LEU A 84 -1.43 14.67 -5.69
N ARG A 85 -1.58 13.37 -5.43
CA ARG A 85 -2.85 12.64 -5.66
C ARG A 85 -3.92 12.93 -4.62
N SER A 86 -3.52 13.27 -3.39
CA SER A 86 -4.45 13.68 -2.33
C SER A 86 -4.95 15.12 -2.50
N ALA A 87 -4.19 16.00 -3.17
CA ALA A 87 -4.62 17.36 -3.45
C ALA A 87 -5.76 17.44 -4.47
N THR A 88 -5.95 16.39 -5.28
CA THR A 88 -6.98 16.31 -6.33
C THR A 88 -8.25 15.56 -5.92
N ALA A 89 -8.33 15.07 -4.68
CA ALA A 89 -9.43 14.23 -4.15
C ALA A 89 -10.27 14.99 -3.12
#